data_AF-A0AAV0S0N2-F1
#
_entry.id   AF-A0AAV0S0N2-F1
#
_cell.length_a   1.000
_cell.length_b   1.000
_cell.length_c   1.000
_cell.angle_alpha   90.00
_cell.angle_beta   90.00
_cell.angle_gamma   90.00
#
_symmetry.space_group_name_H-M   'P 1'
#
loop_
_entity.id
_entity.type
_entity.pdbx_description
1 polymer ?
#
loop_
_entity_poly.entity_id
_entity_poly.type
_entity_poly.pdbx_seq_one_letter_code
_entity_poly.pdbx_strand_id
1 'polypeptide(L)' 'MCGKGDDEAMNNVVSHYLYYLDLMGVGREDAGPHEVLTCGEQLPFGKNPVSTSSS' A
#
# COMPACT_ATOMS: atom_id res chain seq x y z
N MET A 1 6.41 0.12 4.30
CA MET A 1 5.92 -1.15 4.87
C MET A 1 5.01 -0.78 6.03
N CYS A 2 3.84 -1.42 6.14
CA CYS A 2 2.57 -0.81 6.60
C CYS A 2 2.60 -0.05 7.93
N GLY A 3 1.74 0.97 8.05
CA GLY A 3 1.54 1.77 9.27
C GLY A 3 2.65 2.77 9.55
N LYS A 4 3.40 3.16 8.51
CA LYS A 4 4.57 4.05 8.60
C LYS A 4 4.53 5.15 7.53
N GLY A 5 3.39 5.34 6.86
CA GLY A 5 3.29 6.12 5.64
C GLY A 5 3.96 5.41 4.45
N ASP A 6 4.05 6.13 3.34
CA ASP A 6 4.72 5.64 2.13
C ASP A 6 6.23 5.72 2.30
N ASP A 7 6.87 4.55 2.29
CA ASP A 7 8.32 4.41 2.34
C ASP A 7 8.86 3.78 1.05
N GLU A 8 10.19 3.84 0.90
CA GLU A 8 10.89 3.32 -0.28
C GLU A 8 10.57 1.83 -0.54
N ALA A 9 10.45 1.03 0.52
CA ALA A 9 10.12 -0.38 0.40
C ALA A 9 8.70 -0.58 -0.18
N MET A 10 7.71 0.21 0.24
CA MET A 10 6.36 0.17 -0.31
C MET A 10 6.33 0.60 -1.78
N ASN A 11 7.02 1.69 -2.10
CA ASN A 11 7.11 2.19 -3.48
C ASN A 11 7.80 1.20 -4.41
N ASN A 12 8.82 0.48 -3.91
CA ASN A 12 9.46 -0.60 -4.66
C ASN A 12 8.49 -1.75 -4.94
N VAL A 13 7.64 -2.16 -3.99
CA VAL A 13 6.62 -3.21 -4.23
C VAL A 13 5.59 -2.75 -5.28
N VAL A 14 5.05 -1.54 -5.12
CA VAL A 14 4.03 -0.99 -6.04
C VAL A 14 4.59 -0.85 -7.46
N SER A 15 5.82 -0.33 -7.60
CA SER A 15 6.44 -0.18 -8.93
C SER A 15 6.66 -1.50 -9.65
N HIS A 16 7.04 -2.57 -8.93
CA HIS A 16 7.18 -3.90 -9.53
C HIS A 16 5.82 -4.47 -9.94
N TYR A 17 4.79 -4.32 -9.09
CA TYR A 17 3.44 -4.75 -9.43
C TYR A 17 2.94 -4.08 -10.73
N LEU A 18 3.04 -2.76 -10.81
CA LEU A 18 2.63 -2.01 -12.01
C LEU A 18 3.44 -2.38 -13.25
N TYR A 19 4.76 -2.59 -13.10
CA TYR A 19 5.61 -3.07 -14.19
C TYR A 19 5.18 -4.46 -14.69
N TYR A 20 4.80 -5.38 -13.80
CA TYR A 20 4.32 -6.69 -14.21
C TYR A 20 2.94 -6.66 -14.86
N LEU A 21 2.06 -5.74 -14.46
CA LEU A 21 0.79 -5.55 -15.16
C LEU A 21 0.99 -5.12 -16.61
N ASP A 22 1.97 -4.23 -16.88
CA ASP A 22 2.33 -3.85 -18.25
C ASP A 22 2.82 -5.07 -19.05
N LEU A 23 3.70 -5.89 -18.46
CA LEU A 23 4.24 -7.07 -19.11
C LEU A 23 3.17 -8.13 -19.41
N MET A 24 2.15 -8.25 -18.56
CA MET A 24 1.04 -9.19 -18.75
C MET A 24 -0.04 -8.66 -19.71
N GLY A 25 0.08 -7.41 -20.18
CA GLY A 25 -0.92 -6.79 -21.06
C GLY A 25 -2.24 -6.47 -20.36
N VAL A 26 -2.25 -6.38 -19.02
CA VAL A 26 -3.40 -5.93 -18.22
C VAL A 26 -3.45 -4.41 -18.17
N GLY A 27 -2.28 -3.76 -18.11
CA GLY A 27 -2.17 -2.30 -17.98
C GLY A 27 -2.30 -1.81 -16.54
N ARG A 28 -1.84 -0.58 -16.28
CA ARG A 28 -1.83 0.03 -14.95
C ARG A 28 -3.17 0.67 -14.58
N GLU A 29 -3.99 0.96 -15.58
CA GLU A 29 -5.31 1.55 -15.45
C GLU A 29 -6.23 0.71 -14.55
N ASP A 30 -6.10 -0.60 -14.61
CA ASP A 30 -6.91 -1.56 -13.83
C ASP A 30 -6.31 -1.84 -12.44
N ALA A 31 -5.11 -1.34 -12.15
CA ALA A 31 -4.45 -1.53 -10.87
C ALA A 31 -5.16 -0.79 -9.72
N GLY A 32 -5.87 0.30 -10.03
CA GLY A 32 -6.45 1.21 -9.06
C GLY A 32 -5.48 2.30 -8.58
N PRO A 33 -5.95 3.20 -7.70
CA PRO A 33 -5.19 4.37 -7.27
C PRO A 33 -4.11 3.99 -6.24
N HIS A 34 -3.10 4.84 -6.12
CA HIS A 34 -1.94 4.59 -5.25
C HIS A 34 -2.33 4.35 -3.80
N GLU A 35 -3.32 5.07 -3.25
CA GLU A 35 -3.73 4.91 -1.85
C GLU A 35 -4.33 3.53 -1.54
N VAL A 36 -4.84 2.83 -2.56
CA VAL A 36 -5.36 1.46 -2.44
C VAL A 36 -4.25 0.42 -2.65
N LEU A 37 -3.22 0.77 -3.43
CA LEU A 37 -2.06 -0.08 -3.68
C LEU A 37 -1.03 -0.06 -2.54
N THR A 38 -1.04 0.98 -1.70
CA THR A 38 -0.16 1.06 -0.53
C THR A 38 -0.84 0.65 0.75
N CYS A 39 -0.02 0.31 1.75
CA CYS A 39 -0.47 0.07 3.11
C CYS A 39 0.11 1.07 4.12
N GLY A 40 0.58 2.24 3.66
CA GLY A 40 1.22 3.25 4.50
C GLY A 40 0.36 3.66 5.71
N GLU A 41 -0.93 3.85 5.45
CA GLU A 41 -1.93 4.24 6.46
C GLU A 41 -2.67 3.04 7.08
N GLN A 42 -2.39 1.82 6.62
CA GLN A 42 -3.03 0.62 7.16
C GLN A 42 -2.35 0.19 8.46
N LEU A 43 -3.14 -0.31 9.41
CA LEU A 43 -2.59 -0.95 10.60
C LEU A 43 -1.91 -2.27 10.23
N PRO A 44 -0.70 -2.55 10.76
CA PRO A 44 -0.11 -3.86 10.62
C PRO A 44 -1.02 -4.95 11.20
N PHE A 45 -1.04 -6.12 10.55
CA PHE A 45 -1.76 -7.27 11.08
C PHE A 45 -1.36 -7.59 12.53
N GLY A 46 -2.36 -7.93 13.35
CA GLY A 46 -2.16 -8.22 14.78
C GLY A 46 -1.98 -6.99 15.67
N LYS A 47 -2.10 -5.77 15.13
CA LYS A 47 -2.24 -4.54 15.92
C LYS A 47 -3.69 -4.11 15.97
N ASN A 48 -4.18 -3.81 17.16
CA ASN A 48 -5.45 -3.15 17.33
C ASN A 48 -5.27 -1.64 17.14
N PRO A 49 -6.27 -0.92 16.61
CA PRO A 49 -6.27 0.54 16.66
C PRO A 49 -6.10 0.97 18.12
N VAL A 50 -5.15 1.86 18.39
CA VAL A 50 -5.02 2.48 19.72
C VAL A 50 -6.33 3.20 19.98
N SER A 51 -7.09 2.75 20.99
CA SER A 51 -8.25 3.50 21.46
C SER A 51 -7.74 4.82 22.01
N THR A 52 -7.98 5.92 21.31
CA THR A 52 -7.74 7.26 21.86
C THR A 52 -8.77 7.49 22.95
N SER A 53 -8.51 7.01 24.17
CA SER A 53 -9.25 7.45 25.35
C SER A 53 -8.87 8.92 25.57
N SER A 54 -9.73 9.82 25.11
CA SER A 54 -9.72 11.23 25.47
C SER A 54 -9.92 11.34 26.99
N SER A 55 -8.84 11.66 27.70
CA SER A 55 -8.86 12.11 29.10
C SER A 55 -9.02 13.63 29.16
#